data_AF-A0A286KR05-F1
#
_entry.id   AF-A0A286KR05-F1
#
_cell.length_a   1.000
_cell.length_b   1.000
_cell.length_c   1.000
_cell.angle_alpha   90.00
_cell.angle_beta   90.00
_cell.angle_gamma   90.00
#
_symmetry.space_group_name_H-M   'P 1'
#
loop_
_entity.id
_entity.type
_entity.pdbx_description
1 polymer ?
#
loop_
_entity_poly.entity_id
_entity_poly.type
_entity_poly.pdbx_seq_one_letter_code
_entity_poly.pdbx_strand_id
1 'polypeptide(L)'
;LFGKQFKRGRYNDIINSGLNYGYSILRSFIKKELALHGFEMSLGINHRSKENPFNLADDIIEVFRPFVDNIVYEIVGKKNINTFDVNEKKLLLNVLYEKCIIDKKVVRLLDSV
;
A
#
# COMPACT_ATOMS: atom_id res chain seq x y z
N LEU A 1 15.51 4.13 -3.31
CA LEU A 1 15.10 3.68 -1.96
C LEU A 1 15.88 2.44 -1.54
N PHE A 2 15.68 1.27 -2.15
CA PHE A 2 16.16 -0.02 -1.61
C PHE A 2 17.52 -0.53 -2.16
N GLY A 3 18.34 0.35 -2.74
CA GLY A 3 19.61 -0.02 -3.36
C GLY A 3 19.50 -0.50 -4.83
N LYS A 4 20.62 -0.50 -5.55
CA LYS A 4 20.67 -0.76 -7.00
C LYS A 4 20.33 -2.20 -7.41
N GLN A 5 20.51 -3.16 -6.49
CA GLN A 5 20.25 -4.57 -6.75
C GLN A 5 18.82 -5.00 -6.43
N PHE A 6 18.02 -4.12 -5.81
CA PHE A 6 16.64 -4.42 -5.48
C PHE A 6 15.79 -4.53 -6.74
N LYS A 7 15.00 -5.60 -6.82
CA LYS A 7 13.99 -5.81 -7.87
C LYS A 7 12.63 -6.03 -7.22
N ARG A 8 11.63 -5.24 -7.64
CA ARG A 8 10.24 -5.46 -7.24
C ARG A 8 9.73 -6.73 -7.93
N GLY A 9 9.13 -7.65 -7.18
CA GLY A 9 8.56 -8.87 -7.75
C GLY A 9 8.17 -9.91 -6.72
N ARG A 10 7.97 -11.14 -7.19
CA ARG A 10 7.68 -12.32 -6.35
C ARG A 10 8.98 -12.95 -5.85
N TYR A 11 9.75 -12.18 -5.10
CA TYR A 11 10.98 -12.61 -4.47
C TYR A 11 10.78 -12.79 -2.97
N ASN A 12 11.49 -13.74 -2.36
CA ASN A 12 11.41 -14.03 -0.92
C ASN A 12 12.36 -13.16 -0.09
N ASP A 13 12.54 -11.90 -0.47
CA ASP A 13 13.26 -10.93 0.35
C ASP A 13 12.30 -10.14 1.25
N ILE A 14 12.88 -9.60 2.32
CA ILE A 14 12.19 -8.90 3.41
C ILE A 14 11.53 -7.62 2.89
N ILE A 15 12.16 -6.93 1.93
CA ILE A 15 11.65 -5.67 1.37
C ILE A 15 10.41 -5.94 0.53
N ASN A 16 10.46 -6.88 -0.42
CA ASN A 16 9.28 -7.27 -1.19
C ASN A 16 8.15 -7.78 -0.29
N SER A 17 8.49 -8.53 0.78
CA SER A 17 7.51 -9.00 1.77
C SER A 17 6.83 -7.84 2.50
N GLY A 18 7.59 -6.84 2.95
CA GLY A 18 7.07 -5.62 3.56
C GLY A 18 6.17 -4.81 2.62
N LEU A 19 6.63 -4.59 1.38
CA LEU A 19 5.86 -3.88 0.35
C LEU A 19 4.55 -4.61 0.04
N ASN A 20 4.60 -5.93 -0.21
CA ASN A 20 3.41 -6.73 -0.50
C ASN A 20 2.39 -6.66 0.63
N TYR A 21 2.85 -6.74 1.88
CA TYR A 21 1.97 -6.67 3.04
C TYR A 21 1.36 -5.28 3.21
N GLY A 22 2.17 -4.22 3.15
CA GLY A 22 1.70 -2.84 3.27
C GLY A 22 0.71 -2.46 2.17
N TYR A 23 0.98 -2.83 0.91
CA TYR A 23 0.03 -2.63 -0.18
C TYR A 23 -1.25 -3.44 0.02
N SER A 24 -1.18 -4.65 0.58
CA SER A 24 -2.39 -5.44 0.87
C SER A 24 -3.29 -4.78 1.90
N ILE A 25 -2.72 -4.13 2.93
CA ILE A 25 -3.49 -3.34 3.92
C ILE A 25 -4.21 -2.19 3.22
N LEU A 26 -3.45 -1.37 2.49
CA LEU A 26 -3.97 -0.19 1.82
C LEU A 26 -5.02 -0.54 0.75
N ARG A 27 -4.75 -1.56 -0.06
CA ARG A 27 -5.70 -2.09 -1.06
C ARG A 27 -7.00 -2.56 -0.42
N SER A 28 -6.92 -3.20 0.74
CA SER A 28 -8.11 -3.68 1.46
C SER A 28 -8.94 -2.51 2.00
N PHE A 29 -8.28 -1.46 2.48
CA PHE A 29 -8.94 -0.23 2.90
C PHE A 29 -9.65 0.47 1.73
N ILE A 30 -8.97 0.64 0.59
CA ILE A 30 -9.55 1.24 -0.62
C ILE A 30 -10.77 0.44 -1.10
N LYS A 31 -10.66 -0.90 -1.16
CA LYS A 31 -11.82 -1.75 -1.53
C LYS A 31 -13.01 -1.54 -0.60
N LYS A 32 -12.76 -1.39 0.71
CA LYS A 32 -13.82 -1.13 1.69
C LYS A 32 -14.50 0.21 1.39
N GLU A 33 -13.75 1.28 1.15
CA GLU A 33 -14.33 2.60 0.81
C GLU A 33 -15.09 2.56 -0.52
N LEU A 34 -14.54 1.94 -1.56
CA LEU A 34 -15.23 1.75 -2.83
C LEU A 34 -16.56 1.00 -2.68
N ALA A 35 -16.59 -0.06 -1.88
CA ALA A 35 -17.79 -0.81 -1.60
C ALA A 35 -18.83 0.03 -0.83
N LEU A 36 -18.39 0.82 0.17
CA LEU A 36 -19.27 1.72 0.93
C LEU A 36 -19.95 2.77 0.04
N HIS A 37 -19.24 3.26 -0.98
CA HIS A 37 -19.76 4.23 -1.93
C HIS A 37 -20.45 3.61 -3.15
N GLY A 38 -20.56 2.28 -3.23
CA GLY A 38 -21.30 1.57 -4.28
C GLY A 38 -20.60 1.51 -5.64
N PHE A 39 -19.27 1.63 -5.69
CA PHE A 39 -18.52 1.54 -6.94
C PHE A 39 -18.41 0.11 -7.46
N GLU A 40 -18.50 -0.05 -8.78
CA GLU A 40 -18.18 -1.29 -9.47
C GLU A 40 -16.66 -1.47 -9.60
N MET A 41 -16.08 -2.24 -8.68
CA MET A 41 -14.62 -2.39 -8.55
C MET A 41 -13.96 -3.17 -9.69
N SER A 42 -14.71 -3.97 -10.46
CA SER A 42 -14.15 -4.73 -11.59
C SER A 42 -13.78 -3.84 -12.78
N LEU A 43 -14.37 -2.64 -12.86
CA LEU A 43 -14.12 -1.66 -13.91
C LEU A 43 -12.98 -0.71 -13.52
N GLY A 44 -11.76 -1.09 -13.88
CA GLY A 44 -10.60 -0.19 -13.77
C GLY A 44 -10.55 0.85 -14.88
N ILE A 45 -9.79 1.92 -14.63
CA ILE A 45 -9.41 2.95 -15.59
C ILE A 45 -8.32 2.38 -16.52
N ASN A 46 -7.23 1.88 -15.92
CA ASN A 46 -6.10 1.31 -16.65
C ASN A 46 -6.00 -0.20 -16.45
N HIS A 47 -6.22 -0.69 -15.22
CA HIS A 47 -6.27 -2.12 -14.95
C HIS A 47 -7.53 -2.76 -15.58
N ARG A 48 -7.36 -3.78 -16.41
CA ARG A 48 -8.44 -4.41 -17.21
C ARG A 48 -8.42 -5.93 -17.16
N SER A 49 -7.83 -6.50 -16.11
CA SER A 49 -7.76 -7.96 -15.99
C SER A 49 -9.16 -8.53 -15.74
N LYS A 50 -9.56 -9.49 -16.58
CA LYS A 50 -10.85 -10.21 -16.42
C LYS A 50 -10.87 -11.09 -15.17
N GLU A 51 -9.71 -11.45 -14.65
CA GLU A 51 -9.55 -12.32 -13.47
C GLU A 51 -9.47 -11.52 -12.16
N ASN A 52 -9.32 -10.19 -12.23
CA ASN A 52 -9.21 -9.33 -11.07
C ASN A 52 -10.50 -8.52 -10.85
N PRO A 53 -11.35 -8.88 -9.87
CA PRO A 53 -12.59 -8.15 -9.61
C PRO A 53 -12.37 -6.79 -8.91
N PHE A 54 -11.12 -6.37 -8.73
CA PHE A 54 -10.76 -5.15 -8.00
C PHE A 54 -9.83 -4.23 -8.81
N ASN A 55 -9.96 -4.22 -10.13
CA ASN A 55 -9.15 -3.38 -11.01
C ASN A 55 -9.18 -1.90 -10.60
N LEU A 56 -10.34 -1.34 -10.23
CA LEU A 56 -10.44 0.06 -9.80
C LEU A 56 -9.64 0.35 -8.54
N ALA A 57 -9.63 -0.58 -7.57
CA ALA A 57 -8.84 -0.44 -6.36
C ALA A 57 -7.32 -0.44 -6.67
N ASP A 58 -6.91 -1.19 -7.68
CA ASP A 58 -5.52 -1.25 -8.14
C ASP A 58 -5.12 0.00 -8.95
N ASP A 59 -6.07 0.71 -9.55
CA ASP A 59 -5.81 2.03 -10.12
C ASP A 59 -5.67 3.10 -9.03
N ILE A 60 -6.59 3.13 -8.05
CA ILE A 60 -6.60 4.15 -6.99
C ILE A 60 -5.39 4.03 -6.06
N ILE A 61 -4.96 2.80 -5.74
CA ILE A 61 -3.85 2.58 -4.81
C ILE A 61 -2.55 3.25 -5.29
N GLU A 62 -2.34 3.44 -6.59
CA GLU A 62 -1.09 3.98 -7.13
C GLU A 62 -0.71 5.34 -6.54
N VAL A 63 -1.68 6.20 -6.22
CA VAL A 63 -1.44 7.51 -5.58
C VAL A 63 -0.91 7.36 -4.15
N PHE A 64 -1.28 6.27 -3.48
CA PHE A 64 -1.02 6.02 -2.07
C PHE A 64 0.16 5.06 -1.83
N ARG A 65 0.70 4.40 -2.86
CA ARG A 65 1.86 3.50 -2.75
C ARG A 65 3.09 4.15 -2.11
N PRO A 66 3.42 5.44 -2.37
CA PRO A 66 4.58 6.08 -1.74
C PRO A 66 4.56 6.08 -0.21
N PHE A 67 3.38 6.07 0.43
CA PHE A 67 3.28 5.98 1.90
C PHE A 67 3.78 4.63 2.42
N VAL A 68 3.39 3.54 1.76
CA VAL A 68 3.90 2.20 2.07
C VAL A 68 5.40 2.13 1.79
N ASP A 69 5.83 2.64 0.64
CA ASP A 69 7.24 2.61 0.24
C ASP A 69 8.14 3.29 1.28
N ASN A 70 7.71 4.45 1.78
CA ASN A 70 8.43 5.21 2.80
C ASN A 70 8.50 4.45 4.14
N ILE A 71 7.38 3.91 4.62
CA ILE A 71 7.36 3.16 5.89
C ILE A 71 8.22 1.89 5.79
N VAL A 72 8.13 1.15 4.67
CA VAL A 72 8.96 -0.04 4.47
C VAL A 72 10.44 0.35 4.38
N TYR A 73 10.78 1.47 3.74
CA TYR A 73 12.15 1.98 3.72
C TYR A 73 12.66 2.30 5.12
N GLU A 74 11.89 3.00 5.95
CA GLU A 74 12.31 3.36 7.31
C GLU A 74 12.38 2.15 8.26
N ILE A 75 11.45 1.19 8.14
CA ILE A 75 11.43 0.00 9.00
C ILE A 75 12.45 -1.03 8.53
N VAL A 76 12.35 -1.49 7.29
CA VAL A 76 13.14 -2.63 6.79
C VAL A 76 14.48 -2.15 6.24
N GLY A 77 14.47 -1.11 5.41
CA GLY A 77 15.66 -0.62 4.72
C GLY A 77 16.69 0.02 5.65
N LYS A 78 16.23 0.77 6.67
CA LYS A 78 17.11 1.57 7.54
C LYS A 78 17.42 0.92 8.88
N LYS A 79 16.48 0.20 9.51
CA LYS A 79 16.74 -0.53 10.77
C LYS A 79 17.40 -1.89 10.57
N ASN A 80 17.74 -2.25 9.33
CA ASN A 80 18.48 -3.45 8.95
C ASN A 80 17.90 -4.73 9.59
N ILE A 81 16.58 -4.87 9.50
CA ILE A 81 15.85 -5.97 10.13
C ILE A 81 16.07 -7.25 9.31
N ASN A 82 16.43 -8.33 10.00
CA ASN A 82 16.72 -9.63 9.39
C ASN A 82 15.48 -10.52 9.20
N THR A 83 14.34 -10.16 9.79
CA THR A 83 13.08 -10.90 9.71
C THR A 83 11.90 -9.95 9.59
N PHE A 84 10.88 -10.33 8.82
CA PHE A 84 9.63 -9.58 8.73
C PHE A 84 8.50 -10.38 9.38
N ASP A 85 8.30 -10.17 10.67
CA ASP A 85 7.37 -10.94 11.48
C ASP A 85 6.22 -10.06 12.01
N VAL A 86 5.48 -10.55 13.02
CA VAL A 86 4.30 -9.90 13.59
C VAL A 86 4.58 -8.46 14.03
N ASN A 87 5.76 -8.17 14.59
CA ASN A 87 6.08 -6.84 15.09
C ASN A 87 6.21 -5.82 13.95
N GLU A 88 6.93 -6.16 12.88
CA GLU A 88 7.09 -5.30 11.72
C GLU A 88 5.77 -5.14 10.95
N LYS A 89 4.98 -6.21 10.85
CA LYS A 89 3.63 -6.16 10.26
C LYS A 89 2.71 -5.21 11.02
N LYS A 90 2.74 -5.22 12.36
CA LYS A 90 1.96 -4.28 13.19
C LYS A 90 2.34 -2.84 12.92
N LEU A 91 3.63 -2.55 12.74
CA LEU A 91 4.09 -1.20 12.42
C LEU A 91 3.55 -0.70 11.06
N LEU A 92 3.38 -1.59 10.08
CA LEU A 92 2.82 -1.21 8.77
C LEU A 92 1.34 -0.84 8.82
N LEU A 93 0.59 -1.23 9.86
CA LEU A 93 -0.78 -0.74 10.05
C LEU A 93 -0.83 0.78 10.22
N ASN A 94 0.27 1.39 10.68
CA ASN A 94 0.36 2.85 10.82
C ASN A 94 0.28 3.58 9.49
N VAL A 95 0.42 2.90 8.34
CA VAL A 95 0.25 3.53 7.02
C VAL A 95 -1.09 4.23 6.87
N LEU A 96 -2.16 3.67 7.48
CA LEU A 96 -3.49 4.26 7.42
C LEU A 96 -3.59 5.57 8.23
N TYR A 97 -2.70 5.76 9.20
CA TYR A 97 -2.65 6.93 10.08
C TYR A 97 -1.63 7.99 9.62
N GLU A 98 -0.89 7.74 8.54
CA GLU A 98 0.00 8.73 7.95
C GLU A 98 -0.78 9.97 7.53
N LYS A 99 -0.12 11.12 7.65
CA LYS A 99 -0.73 12.40 7.30
C LYS A 99 -0.44 12.73 5.85
N CYS A 100 -1.44 13.21 5.14
CA CYS A 100 -1.30 13.76 3.80
C CYS A 100 -1.99 15.12 3.71
N ILE A 101 -1.75 15.83 2.60
CA ILE A 101 -2.38 17.12 2.33
C ILE A 101 -3.35 16.91 1.18
N ILE A 102 -4.64 17.12 1.44
CA ILE A 102 -5.71 17.15 0.43
C ILE A 102 -6.43 18.49 0.56
N ASP A 103 -6.62 19.18 -0.56
CA ASP A 103 -7.29 20.49 -0.61
C ASP A 103 -6.78 21.50 0.42
N LYS A 104 -5.45 21.56 0.57
CA LYS A 104 -4.72 22.41 1.53
C LYS A 104 -5.00 22.11 3.01
N LYS A 105 -5.65 20.99 3.32
CA LYS A 105 -5.90 20.50 4.68
C LYS A 105 -5.03 19.29 4.98
N VAL A 106 -4.55 19.21 6.22
CA VAL A 106 -3.87 18.03 6.71
C VAL A 106 -4.93 17.02 7.14
N VAL A 107 -4.95 15.86 6.49
CA VAL A 107 -5.85 14.74 6.80
C VAL A 107 -5.03 13.47 7.03
N ARG A 108 -5.63 12.44 7.61
CA ARG A 108 -5.00 11.10 7.67
C ARG A 108 -5.40 10.31 6.44
N LEU A 109 -4.62 9.28 6.10
CA LEU A 109 -4.96 8.42 4.96
C LEU A 109 -6.36 7.80 5.08
N LEU A 110 -6.77 7.45 6.31
CA LEU A 110 -8.13 6.97 6.62
C LEU A 110 -9.24 7.93 6.21
N ASP A 111 -8.98 9.23 6.16
CA ASP A 111 -9.98 10.26 5.83
C ASP A 111 -9.83 10.77 4.38
N SER A 112 -8.92 10.15 3.61
CA SER A 112 -8.41 10.70 2.34
C SER A 112 -8.76 9.88 1.09
N VAL A 113 -9.14 8.62 1.31
CA VAL A 113 -9.56 7.65 0.28
C VAL A 113 -11.06 7.73 0.15
#